data_AF-A0A3M0XQN4-F1
#
_entry.id   AF-A0A3M0XQN4-F1
#
_cell.length_a   1.000
_cell.length_b   1.000
_cell.length_c   1.000
_cell.angle_alpha   90.00
_cell.angle_beta   90.00
_cell.angle_gamma   90.00
#
_symmetry.space_group_name_H-M   'P 1'
#
loop_
_entity.id
_entity.type
_entity.pdbx_description
1 polymer ?
#
loop_
_entity_poly.entity_id
_entity_poly.type
_entity_poly.pdbx_seq_one_letter_code
_entity_poly.pdbx_strand_id
1 'polypeptide(L)' 'MSAASSPQPRVTIEEPLCAVFRRRLRDAGQKYTPERAAILDAIIRIDDIFDAEQLQEQLRALGRPISKATVYRTLKV' A
#
# COMPACT_ATOMS: atom_id res chain seq x y z
N MET A 1 -7.95 -17.43 48.96
CA MET A 1 -7.96 -18.04 47.60
C MET A 1 -8.63 -17.04 46.67
N SER A 2 -7.86 -16.25 45.93
CA SER A 2 -8.40 -15.26 44.97
C SER A 2 -7.98 -15.68 43.57
N ALA A 3 -8.97 -15.92 42.71
CA ALA A 3 -8.77 -16.30 41.32
C ALA A 3 -8.19 -15.10 40.54
N ALA A 4 -7.01 -15.30 39.96
CA ALA A 4 -6.45 -14.37 38.99
C ALA A 4 -7.33 -14.39 37.73
N SER A 5 -7.96 -13.25 37.44
CA SER A 5 -8.71 -13.06 36.20
C SER A 5 -7.70 -12.87 35.07
N SER A 6 -7.52 -13.90 34.24
CA SER A 6 -6.66 -13.82 33.06
C SER A 6 -7.20 -12.77 32.08
N PRO A 7 -6.34 -11.91 31.49
CA PRO A 7 -6.79 -10.94 30.51
C PRO A 7 -7.26 -11.66 29.24
N GLN A 8 -8.53 -11.47 28.89
CA GLN A 8 -9.10 -11.95 27.63
C GLN A 8 -8.41 -11.24 26.44
N PRO A 9 -8.09 -11.95 25.35
CA PRO A 9 -7.49 -11.34 24.17
C PRO A 9 -8.51 -10.39 23.51
N ARG A 10 -8.17 -9.10 23.44
CA ARG A 10 -8.91 -8.14 22.63
C ARG A 10 -8.60 -8.39 21.17
N VAL A 11 -9.60 -8.79 20.38
CA VAL A 11 -9.48 -8.87 18.93
C VAL A 11 -9.54 -7.45 18.36
N THR A 12 -8.48 -7.02 17.68
CA THR A 12 -8.45 -5.76 16.93
C THR A 12 -8.62 -6.07 15.43
N ILE A 13 -9.58 -5.42 14.78
CA ILE A 13 -9.79 -5.53 13.32
C ILE A 13 -9.02 -4.41 12.65
N GLU A 14 -7.90 -4.73 12.01
CA GLU A 14 -7.10 -3.79 11.23
C GLU A 14 -7.56 -3.79 9.76
N GLU A 15 -7.75 -2.60 9.18
CA GLU A 15 -8.11 -2.47 7.77
C GLU A 15 -6.87 -2.72 6.88
N PRO A 16 -6.96 -3.54 5.82
CA PRO A 16 -5.83 -3.74 4.92
C PRO A 16 -5.53 -2.47 4.11
N LEU A 17 -4.25 -2.18 3.87
CA LEU A 17 -3.81 -0.99 3.13
C LEU A 17 -4.44 -0.87 1.73
N CYS A 18 -4.76 -2.00 1.08
CA CYS A 18 -5.45 -1.99 -0.20
C CYS A 18 -6.88 -1.41 -0.11
N ALA A 19 -7.59 -1.60 1.01
CA ALA A 19 -8.91 -1.02 1.23
C ALA A 19 -8.81 0.49 1.49
N VAL A 20 -7.83 0.91 2.32
CA VAL A 20 -7.51 2.32 2.55
C VAL A 20 -7.21 3.02 1.22
N PHE A 21 -6.34 2.44 0.40
CA PHE A 21 -5.93 3.04 -0.87
C PHE A 21 -7.07 3.09 -1.91
N ARG A 22 -7.91 2.05 -1.98
CA ARG A 22 -9.11 2.05 -2.84
C ARG A 22 -10.09 3.16 -2.46
N ARG A 23 -10.27 3.42 -1.16
CA ARG A 23 -11.10 4.52 -0.68
C ARG A 23 -10.52 5.88 -1.09
N ARG A 24 -9.22 6.10 -0.86
CA ARG A 24 -8.54 7.35 -1.29
C ARG A 24 -8.67 7.61 -2.78
N LEU A 25 -8.49 6.60 -3.62
CA LEU A 25 -8.66 6.73 -5.07
C LEU A 25 -10.10 7.09 -5.44
N ARG A 26 -11.08 6.44 -4.82
CA ARG A 26 -12.51 6.73 -5.03
C ARG A 26 -12.84 8.17 -4.67
N ASP A 27 -12.39 8.63 -3.52
CA ASP A 27 -12.61 10.00 -3.04
C ASP A 27 -11.96 11.04 -3.97
N ALA A 28 -10.84 10.67 -4.61
CA ALA A 28 -10.16 11.47 -5.63
C ALA A 28 -10.72 11.28 -7.06
N GLY A 29 -11.81 10.52 -7.25
CA GLY A 29 -12.41 10.24 -8.57
C GLY A 29 -11.53 9.38 -9.50
N GLN A 30 -10.55 8.66 -8.95
CA GLN A 30 -9.58 7.84 -9.67
C GLN A 30 -9.90 6.35 -9.54
N LYS A 31 -9.50 5.56 -10.55
CA LYS A 31 -9.71 4.12 -10.58
C LYS A 31 -8.58 3.37 -9.87
N TYR A 32 -8.93 2.27 -9.20
CA TYR A 32 -7.98 1.27 -8.75
C TYR A 32 -7.64 0.33 -9.91
N THR A 33 -6.45 0.50 -10.51
CA THR A 33 -5.98 -0.28 -11.66
C THR A 33 -4.89 -1.29 -11.27
N PRO A 34 -4.60 -2.31 -12.09
CA PRO A 34 -3.50 -3.24 -11.84
C PRO A 34 -2.15 -2.56 -11.66
N GLU A 35 -1.88 -1.47 -12.39
CA GLU A 35 -0.65 -0.68 -12.25
C GLU A 35 -0.56 -0.04 -10.86
N ARG A 36 -1.67 0.54 -10.37
CA ARG A 36 -1.70 1.15 -9.02
C ARG A 36 -1.58 0.10 -7.92
N ALA A 37 -2.15 -1.09 -8.14
CA ALA A 37 -1.97 -2.22 -7.23
C ALA A 37 -0.50 -2.65 -7.16
N ALA A 38 0.18 -2.75 -8.31
CA ALA A 38 1.60 -3.07 -8.36
C ALA A 38 2.47 -2.00 -7.70
N ILE A 39 2.14 -0.72 -7.88
CA ILE A 39 2.81 0.38 -7.19
C ILE A 39 2.67 0.26 -5.66
N LEU A 40 1.45 0.04 -5.15
CA LEU A 40 1.22 -0.13 -3.71
C LEU A 40 2.01 -1.33 -3.16
N ASP A 41 1.96 -2.46 -3.86
CA ASP A 41 2.65 -3.69 -3.50
C ASP A 41 4.18 -3.53 -3.49
N ALA A 42 4.74 -2.73 -4.41
CA ALA A 42 6.15 -2.39 -4.41
C ALA A 42 6.51 -1.49 -3.21
N ILE A 43 5.74 -0.42 -2.96
CA ILE A 43 6.00 0.52 -1.86
C ILE A 43 6.00 -0.19 -0.49
N ILE A 44 5.06 -1.11 -0.26
CA ILE A 44 4.97 -1.86 1.01
C ILE A 44 6.20 -2.75 1.26
N ARG A 45 6.97 -3.10 0.23
CA ARG A 45 8.18 -3.94 0.33
C ARG A 45 9.47 -3.13 0.43
N ILE A 46 9.42 -1.80 0.34
CA ILE A 46 10.60 -0.95 0.47
C ILE A 46 10.73 -0.56 1.94
N ASP A 47 11.75 -1.08 2.62
CA ASP A 47 12.06 -0.80 4.03
C ASP A 47 12.91 0.47 4.23
N ASP A 48 13.06 1.30 3.18
CA ASP A 48 13.89 2.51 3.15
C ASP A 48 13.16 3.68 2.47
N ILE A 49 13.74 4.88 2.54
CA ILE A 49 13.28 6.05 1.78
C ILE A 49 13.57 5.81 0.30
N PHE A 50 12.59 6.13 -0.55
CA PHE A 50 12.72 6.02 -2.00
C PHE A 50 12.21 7.27 -2.71
N ASP A 51 12.73 7.49 -3.92
CA ASP A 51 12.17 8.42 -4.89
C ASP A 51 11.35 7.70 -5.98
N ALA A 52 10.73 8.49 -6.86
CA ALA A 52 9.88 7.97 -7.92
C ALA A 52 10.65 7.16 -8.99
N GLU A 53 11.94 7.45 -9.21
CA GLU A 53 12.77 6.74 -10.17
C GLU A 53 13.18 5.37 -9.62
N GLN A 54 13.62 5.33 -8.35
CA GLN A 54 13.93 4.08 -7.64
C GLN A 54 12.72 3.14 -7.61
N LEU A 55 11.52 3.66 -7.29
CA LEU A 55 10.29 2.87 -7.34
C LEU A 55 9.99 2.35 -8.75
N GLN A 56 10.22 3.17 -9.79
CA GLN A 56 10.03 2.77 -11.17
C GLN A 56 10.99 1.65 -11.58
N GLU A 57 12.26 1.76 -11.21
CA GLU A 57 13.28 0.74 -11.47
C GLU A 57 12.93 -0.59 -10.78
N GLN A 58 12.46 -0.55 -9.54
CA GLN A 58 12.02 -1.73 -8.82
C GLN A 58 10.82 -2.40 -9.50
N LEU A 59 9.84 -1.62 -9.97
CA LEU A 59 8.70 -2.13 -10.73
C LEU A 59 9.14 -2.80 -12.04
N ARG A 60 10.15 -2.24 -12.73
CA ARG A 60 10.75 -2.88 -13.92
C ARG A 60 11.45 -4.18 -13.58
N ALA A 61 12.23 -4.22 -12.50
CA ALA A 61 12.92 -5.42 -12.03
C ALA A 61 11.94 -6.55 -11.66
N LEU A 62 10.74 -6.19 -11.16
CA LEU A 62 9.64 -7.12 -10.87
C LEU A 62 8.84 -7.56 -12.11
N GLY A 63 9.26 -7.19 -13.33
CA GLY A 63 8.56 -7.54 -14.56
C GLY A 63 7.26 -6.76 -14.78
N ARG A 64 7.08 -5.62 -14.09
CA ARG A 64 5.88 -4.76 -14.16
C ARG A 64 6.26 -3.36 -14.62
N PRO A 65 6.72 -3.16 -15.87
CA PRO A 65 7.15 -1.86 -16.34
C PRO A 65 5.98 -0.87 -16.34
N ILE A 66 6.06 0.14 -15.47
CA ILE A 66 5.06 1.21 -15.37
C ILE A 66 5.72 2.54 -15.76
N SER A 67 4.96 3.39 -16.46
CA SER A 67 5.46 4.70 -16.89
C SER A 67 5.76 5.61 -15.70
N LYS A 68 6.78 6.47 -15.86
CA LYS A 68 7.16 7.47 -14.85
C LYS A 68 5.96 8.37 -14.50
N ALA A 69 5.19 8.79 -15.51
CA ALA A 69 3.98 9.59 -15.31
C ALA A 69 2.92 8.88 -14.45
N THR A 70 2.74 7.56 -14.60
CA THR A 70 1.81 6.78 -13.77
C THR A 70 2.31 6.68 -12.34
N VAL A 71 3.62 6.48 -12.13
CA VAL A 71 4.23 6.47 -10.78
C VAL A 71 3.97 7.81 -10.08
N TYR A 72 4.34 8.94 -10.69
CA TYR A 72 4.11 10.27 -10.10
C TYR A 72 2.64 10.58 -9.82
N ARG A 73 1.73 10.24 -10.74
CA ARG A 73 0.30 10.46 -10.52
C ARG A 73 -0.23 9.63 -9.36
N THR A 74 0.35 8.45 -9.12
CA THR A 74 -0.07 7.55 -8.05
C THR A 74 0.46 8.01 -6.70
N LEU A 75 1.73 8.45 -6.63
CA LEU A 75 2.34 8.96 -5.39
C LEU A 75 1.71 10.26 -4.87
N LYS A 76 0.98 10.99 -5.71
CA LYS A 76 0.28 12.23 -5.34
C LYS A 76 -1.12 12.03 -4.75
N VAL A 77 -1.64 10.80 -4.76
CA VAL A 77 -2.99 10.47 -4.24
C VAL A 77 -2.92 10.19 -2.75
#